data_AF-A0A063Y1F6-F1
#
_entry.id   AF-A0A063Y1F6-F1
#
_cell.length_a   1.000
_cell.length_b   1.000
_cell.length_c   1.000
_cell.angle_alpha   90.00
_cell.angle_beta   90.00
_cell.angle_gamma   90.00
#
_symmetry.space_group_name_H-M   'P 1'
#
loop_
_entity.id
_entity.type
_entity.pdbx_description
1 polymer ?
#
loop_
_entity_poly.entity_id
_entity_poly.type
_entity_poly.pdbx_seq_one_letter_code
_entity_poly.pdbx_strand_id
1 'polypeptide(L)' 'MTMSSFSTYVLHFFGIAIVLIGLSIKPNFKKLGIALAVAGFLLGTSPVWYSALNQPSDEELYEAWREQQQQQQQRQQLPD' A
#
# COMPACT_ATOMS: atom_id res chain seq x y z
N MET A 1 -1.61 -14.14 7.14
CA MET A 1 -1.29 -12.73 6.78
C MET A 1 0.22 -12.61 6.70
N THR A 2 0.76 -12.10 5.60
CA THR A 2 2.20 -11.77 5.55
C THR A 2 2.45 -10.53 6.41
N MET A 3 3.66 -10.40 6.96
CA MET A 3 4.05 -9.22 7.77
C MET A 3 3.85 -7.90 7.03
N SER A 4 3.99 -7.92 5.69
CA SER A 4 3.72 -6.78 4.81
C SER A 4 2.24 -6.36 4.84
N SER A 5 1.30 -7.30 4.72
CA SER A 5 -0.13 -6.99 4.78
C SER A 5 -0.54 -6.40 6.13
N PHE A 6 0.02 -6.92 7.23
CA PHE A 6 -0.27 -6.43 8.58
C PHE A 6 0.15 -4.96 8.77
N SER A 7 1.36 -4.60 8.34
CA SER A 7 1.86 -3.22 8.41
C SER A 7 0.96 -2.23 7.64
N THR A 8 0.52 -2.62 6.44
CA THR A 8 -0.38 -1.80 5.62
C THR A 8 -1.72 -1.53 6.31
N TYR A 9 -2.33 -2.55 6.92
CA TYR A 9 -3.58 -2.37 7.66
C TYR A 9 -3.39 -1.48 8.88
N VAL A 10 -2.33 -1.70 9.65
CA VAL A 10 -2.01 -0.88 10.83
C VAL A 10 -1.89 0.59 10.43
N LEU A 11 -1.10 0.90 9.39
CA LEU A 11 -0.93 2.27 8.91
C LEU A 11 -2.26 2.91 8.46
N HIS A 12 -3.10 2.13 7.78
CA HIS A 12 -4.41 2.59 7.33
C HIS A 12 -5.35 2.94 8.49
N PHE A 13 -5.45 2.05 9.49
CA PHE A 13 -6.27 2.28 10.69
C PHE A 13 -5.74 3.44 11.54
N PHE A 14 -4.41 3.60 11.64
CA PHE A 14 -3.80 4.77 12.28
C PHE A 14 -4.17 6.06 11.54
N GLY A 15 -4.12 6.07 10.21
CA GLY A 15 -4.56 7.21 9.41
C GLY A 15 -6.01 7.60 9.69
N ILE A 16 -6.92 6.62 9.74
CA ILE A 16 -8.33 6.84 10.08
C ILE A 16 -8.48 7.42 11.50
N ALA A 17 -7.75 6.88 12.47
CA ALA A 17 -7.80 7.38 13.85
C ALA A 17 -7.36 8.85 13.93
N ILE A 18 -6.30 9.24 13.20
CA ILE A 18 -5.83 10.63 13.13
C ILE A 18 -6.88 11.54 12.47
N VAL A 19 -7.57 11.07 11.43
CA VAL A 19 -8.69 11.80 10.80
C VAL A 19 -9.80 12.07 11.80
N LEU A 20 -10.25 11.04 12.52
CA LEU A 20 -11.33 11.17 13.50
C LEU A 20 -10.95 12.10 14.65
N ILE A 21 -9.69 12.05 15.11
CA ILE A 21 -9.15 12.97 16.12
C ILE A 21 -9.15 14.41 15.58
N GLY A 22 -8.66 14.61 14.35
CA GLY A 22 -8.65 15.92 13.69
C GLY A 22 -10.03 16.55 13.56
N LEU A 23 -11.04 15.75 13.18
CA LEU A 23 -12.42 16.19 13.05
C LEU A 23 -13.10 16.44 14.42
N SER A 24 -12.62 15.81 15.48
CA SER A 24 -13.14 15.96 16.85
C SER A 24 -12.55 17.16 17.61
N ILE A 25 -11.59 17.88 17.02
CA ILE A 25 -10.97 19.05 17.65
C ILE A 25 -11.97 20.21 17.81
N LYS A 26 -11.90 20.90 18.96
CA LYS A 26 -12.77 22.04 19.31
C LYS A 26 -12.77 23.14 18.21
N PRO A 27 -13.88 23.90 18.05
CA PRO A 27 -14.04 24.89 17.00
C PRO A 27 -12.95 25.97 16.95
N ASN A 28 -12.39 26.35 18.10
CA ASN A 28 -11.30 27.33 18.20
C ASN A 28 -10.00 26.89 17.50
N PHE A 29 -9.84 25.59 17.24
CA PHE A 29 -8.68 25.01 16.59
C PHE A 29 -9.01 24.39 15.24
N LYS A 30 -10.07 24.87 14.56
CA LYS A 30 -10.52 24.34 13.26
C LYS A 30 -9.41 24.14 12.23
N LYS A 31 -8.47 25.09 12.11
CA LYS A 31 -7.35 24.98 11.15
C LYS A 31 -6.42 23.80 11.49
N LEU A 32 -6.13 23.61 12.77
CA LEU A 32 -5.33 22.48 13.25
C LEU A 32 -6.07 21.16 13.03
N GLY A 33 -7.37 21.10 13.34
CA GLY A 33 -8.19 19.91 13.12
C GLY A 33 -8.26 19.49 11.66
N ILE A 34 -8.45 20.45 10.74
CA ILE A 34 -8.42 20.21 9.29
C ILE A 34 -7.03 19.74 8.85
N ALA A 35 -5.96 20.38 9.31
CA ALA A 35 -4.60 19.97 8.97
C ALA A 35 -4.29 18.53 9.45
N LEU A 36 -4.72 18.18 10.67
CA LEU A 36 -4.60 16.82 11.20
C LEU A 36 -5.39 15.83 10.36
N ALA A 37 -6.63 16.18 9.98
CA ALA A 37 -7.47 15.30 9.17
C ALA A 37 -6.86 15.05 7.79
N VAL A 38 -6.34 16.09 7.13
CA VAL A 38 -5.64 15.93 5.84
C VAL A 38 -4.38 15.08 6.01
N ALA A 39 -3.57 15.31 7.05
CA ALA A 39 -2.38 14.52 7.32
C ALA A 39 -2.71 13.04 7.58
N GLY A 40 -3.73 12.75 8.40
CA GLY A 40 -4.20 11.40 8.67
C GLY A 40 -4.70 10.69 7.41
N PHE A 41 -5.42 11.40 6.54
CA PHE A 41 -5.88 10.87 5.25
C PHE A 41 -4.72 10.52 4.33
N LEU A 42 -3.73 11.41 4.19
CA LEU A 42 -2.55 11.17 3.36
C LEU A 42 -1.72 10.00 3.88
N LEU A 43 -1.51 9.90 5.20
CA LEU A 43 -0.79 8.78 5.81
C LEU A 43 -1.54 7.46 5.61
N GLY A 44 -2.86 7.45 5.87
CA GLY A 44 -3.68 6.24 5.72
C GLY A 44 -3.83 5.76 4.27
N THR A 45 -3.73 6.66 3.29
CA THR A 45 -3.80 6.31 1.85
C THR A 45 -2.43 6.10 1.22
N SER A 46 -1.34 6.47 1.88
CA SER A 46 0.03 6.36 1.35
C SER A 46 0.41 4.97 0.81
N PRO A 47 -0.02 3.82 1.39
CA PRO A 47 0.32 2.52 0.83
C PRO A 47 -0.33 2.25 -0.53
N VAL A 48 -1.52 2.80 -0.78
CA VAL A 48 -2.21 2.67 -2.08
C VAL A 48 -1.45 3.44 -3.15
N TRP A 49 -1.03 4.67 -2.84
CA TRP A 49 -0.22 5.49 -3.74
C TRP A 49 1.15 4.85 -4.01
N TYR A 50 1.80 4.31 -2.97
CA TYR A 50 3.05 3.59 -3.14
C TYR A 50 2.88 2.39 -4.07
N SER A 51 1.84 1.59 -3.88
CA SER A 51 1.55 0.45 -4.76
C SER A 51 1.28 0.89 -6.20
N ALA A 52 0.59 2.01 -6.43
CA ALA A 52 0.29 2.50 -7.77
C ALA A 52 1.54 3.07 -8.46
N LEU A 53 2.44 3.71 -7.73
CA LEU A 53 3.68 4.29 -8.26
C LEU A 53 4.76 3.24 -8.52
N ASN A 54 4.75 2.14 -7.76
CA ASN A 54 5.71 1.05 -7.89
C ASN A 54 5.10 -0.17 -8.61
N GLN A 55 3.97 0.00 -9.29
CA GLN A 55 3.42 -1.07 -10.14
C GLN A 55 4.39 -1.34 -11.30
N PRO A 56 4.76 -2.60 -11.54
CA PRO A 56 5.58 -2.95 -12.69
C PRO A 56 4.87 -2.56 -13.98
N SER A 57 5.64 -2.20 -15.01
CA SER A 57 5.06 -1.93 -16.32
C SER A 57 4.46 -3.21 -16.92
N ASP A 58 3.54 -3.06 -17.87
CA ASP A 58 2.95 -4.21 -18.57
C ASP A 58 4.01 -5.08 -19.26
N GLU A 59 5.09 -4.46 -19.74
CA GLU A 59 6.24 -5.11 -20.36
C GLU A 59 7.06 -5.91 -19.33
N GLU A 60 7.35 -5.33 -18.16
CA GLU A 60 8.02 -6.01 -17.05
C GLU A 60 7.20 -7.20 -16.53
N LEU A 61 5.87 -7.04 -16.45
CA LEU A 61 4.94 -8.12 -16.10
C LEU A 61 4.98 -9.26 -17.13
N TYR A 62 5.00 -8.93 -18.41
CA TYR A 62 5.06 -9.91 -19.49
C TYR A 62 6.39 -10.67 -19.51
N GLU A 63 7.50 -9.97 -19.29
CA GLU A 63 8.83 -10.58 -19.19
C GLU A 63 8.92 -11.51 -17.98
N ALA A 64 8.50 -11.05 -16.79
CA ALA A 64 8.46 -11.87 -15.58
C ALA A 64 7.59 -13.14 -15.76
N TRP A 65 6.44 -13.00 -16.42
CA TRP A 65 5.58 -14.15 -16.74
C TRP A 65 6.29 -15.14 -17.68
N ARG A 66 6.97 -14.63 -18.71
CA ARG A 66 7.68 -15.46 -19.69
C ARG A 66 8.85 -16.22 -19.06
N GLU A 67 9.63 -15.55 -18.20
CA GLU A 67 10.72 -16.17 -17.42
C GLU A 67 10.20 -17.27 -16.51
N GLN A 68 9.08 -17.04 -15.83
CA GLN A 68 8.44 -18.04 -14.97
C GLN A 68 8.03 -19.29 -15.78
N GLN A 69 7.46 -19.11 -16.97
CA GLN A 69 7.09 -20.21 -17.86
C GLN A 69 8.31 -21.04 -18.27
N GLN A 70 9.42 -20.39 -18.62
CA GLN A 70 10.65 -21.08 -18.99
C GLN A 70 11.24 -21.89 -17.83
N GLN A 71 11.25 -21.34 -16.61
CA GLN A 71 11.72 -22.06 -15.42
C GLN A 71 10.86 -23.29 -15.10
N GLN A 72 9.54 -23.21 -15.30
CA GLN A 72 8.64 -24.35 -15.09
C GLN A 72 8.91 -25.47 -16.10
N GLN A 73 9.14 -25.12 -17.37
CA GLN A 73 9.49 -26.10 -18.40
C GLN A 73 10.83 -26.78 -18.13
N GLN A 74 11.86 -26.03 -17.69
CA GLN A 74 13.15 -26.61 -17.32
C GLN A 74 13.03 -27.59 -16.15
N ARG A 75 12.24 -27.26 -15.12
CA ARG A 75 12.00 -28.17 -13.99
C ARG A 75 11.27 -29.46 -14.37
N GLN A 76 10.48 -29.46 -15.44
CA GLN A 76 9.84 -30.67 -15.96
C GLN A 76 10.76 -31.50 -16.87
N GLN A 77 11.85 -30.91 -17.38
CA GLN A 77 12.77 -31.55 -18.31
C GLN A 77 14.02 -32.14 -17.64
N LEU A 78 14.32 -31.82 -16.37
CA LEU A 78 15.30 -32.56 -15.58
C LEU A 78 14.63 -33.82 -15.00
N PRO A 79 15.01 -35.04 -15.44
CA PRO A 79 14.69 -36.25 -14.69
C PRO A 79 15.58 -36.29 -13.44
N ASP A 80 15.04 -36.80 -12.33
CA ASP A 80 15.77 -37.07 -11.09
C ASP A 80 17.02 -37.95 -11.31
#